data_AF-W7SUP6-F1
#
_entry.id   AF-W7SUP6-F1
#
_cell.length_a   1.000
_cell.length_b   1.000
_cell.length_c   1.000
_cell.angle_alpha   90.00
_cell.angle_beta   90.00
_cell.angle_gamma   90.00
#
_symmetry.space_group_name_H-M   'P 1'
#
loop_
_entity.id
_entity.type
_entity.pdbx_description
1 polymer ?
#
loop_
_entity_poly.entity_id
_entity_poly.type
_entity_poly.pdbx_seq_one_letter_code
_entity_poly.pdbx_strand_id
1 'polypeptide(L)'
;MAMTTEEATFVVIGSTGSARRVCAGLRDRHHTVHHLDAPDDRALRTALAGPVDGVAVLSHDDLVVLRYAMAVAHIHPSVRLLASVFDRAIARELTALLPSCTVASPGDLAAGTLAGLCLEPDALAVHHNGSDALVLRRQDDGVAWQPWRHLRRWDAARGVVGGQLRPHDGATRMLFAGLVGLLVVLGADWAWQIAAEHQDPR
;
A
#
# COMPACT_ATOMS: atom_id res chain seq x y z
N MET A 1 -22.79 -18.14 10.99
CA MET A 1 -21.90 -19.26 11.37
C MET A 1 -20.87 -18.67 12.32
N ALA A 2 -21.05 -18.91 13.62
CA ALA A 2 -20.25 -18.27 14.67
C ALA A 2 -18.79 -18.74 14.55
N MET A 3 -17.89 -17.80 14.26
CA MET A 3 -16.45 -18.02 14.32
C MET A 3 -16.10 -18.08 15.81
N THR A 4 -15.99 -19.27 16.37
CA THR A 4 -15.41 -19.49 17.70
C THR A 4 -14.04 -18.84 17.69
N THR A 5 -13.87 -17.75 18.43
CA THR A 5 -12.58 -17.07 18.54
C THR A 5 -11.65 -17.99 19.34
N GLU A 6 -11.00 -18.88 18.62
CA GLU A 6 -9.89 -19.67 19.13
C GLU A 6 -8.80 -18.69 19.58
N GLU A 7 -8.27 -18.90 20.77
CA GLU A 7 -7.26 -18.04 21.38
C GLU A 7 -5.96 -18.13 20.58
N ALA A 8 -5.82 -17.26 19.58
CA ALA A 8 -4.66 -17.20 18.70
C ALA A 8 -3.48 -16.42 19.32
N THR A 9 -2.26 -16.79 18.93
CA THR A 9 -0.99 -16.18 19.36
C THR A 9 -0.37 -15.35 18.24
N PHE A 10 -0.09 -14.09 18.52
CA PHE A 10 0.51 -13.15 17.58
C PHE A 10 1.83 -12.58 18.08
N VAL A 11 2.77 -12.35 17.17
CA VAL A 11 4.00 -11.60 17.43
C VAL A 11 3.92 -10.26 16.69
N VAL A 12 4.13 -9.16 17.40
CA VAL A 12 4.16 -7.82 16.82
C VAL A 12 5.56 -7.24 17.01
N ILE A 13 6.20 -6.83 15.92
CA ILE A 13 7.56 -6.29 15.90
C ILE A 13 7.51 -4.80 15.56
N GLY A 14 8.15 -3.97 16.37
CA GLY A 14 8.33 -2.55 16.14
C GLY A 14 7.87 -1.67 17.30
N SER A 15 8.50 -0.50 17.44
CA SER A 15 8.26 0.47 18.52
C SER A 15 7.25 1.58 18.17
N THR A 16 6.59 1.46 17.02
CA THR A 16 5.72 2.50 16.48
C THR A 16 4.39 2.62 17.24
N GLY A 17 3.74 3.79 17.15
CA GLY A 17 2.38 3.96 17.69
C GLY A 17 1.37 3.01 17.04
N SER A 18 1.56 2.65 15.77
CA SER A 18 0.75 1.65 15.07
C SER A 18 0.94 0.25 15.66
N ALA A 19 2.18 -0.14 16.01
CA ALA A 19 2.44 -1.42 16.70
C ALA A 19 1.68 -1.51 18.03
N ARG A 20 1.76 -0.47 18.86
CA ARG A 20 1.01 -0.42 20.13
C ARG A 20 -0.50 -0.53 19.94
N ARG A 21 -1.06 0.13 18.93
CA ARG A 21 -2.50 0.05 18.62
C ARG A 21 -2.92 -1.33 18.13
N VAL A 22 -2.09 -1.98 17.30
CA VAL A 22 -2.35 -3.37 16.86
C VAL A 22 -2.30 -4.32 18.05
N CYS A 23 -1.31 -4.18 18.95
CA CYS A 23 -1.24 -4.94 20.18
C CYS A 23 -2.49 -4.77 21.05
N ALA A 24 -2.94 -3.53 21.26
CA ALA A 24 -4.17 -3.25 22.02
C ALA A 24 -5.40 -3.90 21.38
N GLY A 25 -5.60 -3.72 20.07
CA GLY A 25 -6.76 -4.27 19.37
C GLY A 25 -6.79 -5.81 19.29
N LEU A 26 -5.64 -6.48 19.34
CA LEU A 26 -5.57 -7.95 19.43
C LEU A 26 -5.86 -8.43 20.86
N ARG A 27 -5.32 -7.75 21.88
CA ARG A 27 -5.57 -8.09 23.29
C ARG A 27 -7.03 -7.86 23.68
N ASP A 28 -7.65 -6.79 23.19
CA ASP A 28 -9.08 -6.51 23.39
C ASP A 28 -9.99 -7.63 22.85
N ARG A 29 -9.49 -8.44 21.92
CA ARG A 29 -10.19 -9.61 21.35
C ARG A 29 -9.78 -10.93 22.00
N HIS A 30 -9.11 -10.88 23.15
CA HIS A 30 -8.62 -12.04 23.91
C HIS A 30 -7.61 -12.89 23.14
N HIS A 31 -6.74 -12.28 22.34
CA HIS A 31 -5.59 -12.98 21.73
C HIS A 31 -4.31 -12.78 22.54
N THR A 32 -3.42 -13.77 22.50
CA THR A 32 -2.08 -13.66 23.10
C THR A 32 -1.17 -12.85 22.18
N VAL A 33 -0.50 -11.82 22.70
CA VAL A 33 0.34 -10.91 21.90
C VAL A 33 1.72 -10.70 22.52
N HIS A 34 2.75 -11.19 21.83
CA HIS A 34 4.15 -10.92 22.12
C HIS A 34 4.62 -9.69 21.35
N HIS A 35 4.80 -8.57 22.04
CA HIS A 35 5.29 -7.34 21.44
C HIS A 35 6.81 -7.23 21.60
N LEU A 36 7.53 -7.05 20.49
CA LEU A 36 8.98 -6.95 20.42
C LEU A 36 9.36 -5.59 19.79
N ASP A 37 9.96 -4.68 20.54
CA ASP A 37 10.26 -3.34 20.02
C ASP A 37 11.34 -3.35 18.92
N ALA A 38 12.49 -3.95 19.20
CA ALA A 38 13.62 -4.09 18.28
C ALA A 38 14.42 -5.37 18.61
N PRO A 39 13.84 -6.56 18.37
CA PRO A 39 14.47 -7.82 18.76
C PRO A 39 15.75 -8.07 17.96
N ASP A 40 16.78 -8.60 18.62
CA ASP A 40 17.90 -9.24 17.94
C ASP A 40 17.48 -10.61 17.37
N ASP A 41 18.36 -11.25 16.61
CA ASP A 41 18.07 -12.52 15.94
C ASP A 41 17.82 -13.68 16.91
N ARG A 42 18.31 -13.58 18.15
CA ARG A 42 18.10 -14.61 19.18
C ARG A 42 16.72 -14.42 19.82
N ALA A 43 16.40 -13.20 20.23
CA ALA A 43 15.09 -12.83 20.77
C ALA A 43 13.98 -13.13 19.76
N LEU A 44 14.20 -12.82 18.48
CA LEU A 44 13.26 -13.15 17.40
C LEU A 44 13.04 -14.66 17.29
N ARG A 45 14.12 -15.46 17.26
CA ARG A 45 14.02 -16.93 17.23
C ARG A 45 13.30 -17.49 18.43
N THR A 46 13.59 -16.98 19.63
CA THR A 46 12.91 -17.41 20.86
C THR A 46 11.42 -17.10 20.82
N ALA A 47 11.04 -15.91 20.34
CA ALA A 47 9.63 -15.51 20.25
C ALA A 47 8.84 -16.30 19.19
N LEU A 48 9.52 -16.81 18.16
CA LEU A 48 8.92 -17.61 17.09
C LEU A 48 9.08 -19.13 17.28
N ALA A 49 9.61 -19.58 18.42
CA ALA A 49 9.87 -21.00 18.67
C ALA A 49 8.58 -21.82 18.95
N GLY A 50 7.52 -21.15 19.38
CA GLY A 50 6.22 -21.76 19.67
C GLY A 50 5.21 -21.65 18.52
N PRO A 51 3.97 -22.14 18.71
CA PRO A 51 2.90 -21.93 17.76
C PRO A 51 2.57 -20.43 17.68
N VAL A 52 2.69 -19.86 16.47
CA VAL A 52 2.36 -18.46 16.18
C VAL A 52 1.42 -18.42 15.00
N ASP A 53 0.25 -17.81 15.20
CA ASP A 53 -0.82 -17.71 14.21
C ASP A 53 -0.63 -16.54 13.25
N GLY A 54 0.20 -15.57 13.62
CA GLY A 54 0.52 -14.43 12.79
C GLY A 54 1.64 -13.56 13.33
N VAL A 55 2.37 -12.92 12.42
CA VAL A 55 3.42 -11.96 12.74
C VAL A 55 3.14 -10.64 12.04
N ALA A 56 3.24 -9.52 12.76
CA ALA A 56 3.14 -8.18 12.20
C ALA A 56 4.45 -7.41 12.40
N VAL A 57 5.05 -6.92 11.31
CA VAL A 57 6.25 -6.09 11.32
C VAL A 57 5.88 -4.65 10.99
N LEU A 58 5.99 -3.76 11.97
CA LEU A 58 5.46 -2.40 11.94
C LEU A 58 6.56 -1.38 12.30
N SER A 59 7.30 -0.94 11.29
CA SER A 59 8.38 0.07 11.41
C SER A 59 8.17 1.22 10.43
N HIS A 60 8.85 2.34 10.67
CA HIS A 60 8.97 3.45 9.70
C HIS A 60 10.19 3.31 8.77
N ASP A 61 11.06 2.34 9.07
CA ASP A 61 12.24 2.04 8.28
C ASP A 61 12.00 0.75 7.49
N ASP A 62 11.83 0.88 6.18
CA ASP A 62 11.51 -0.23 5.28
C ASP A 62 12.64 -1.29 5.23
N LEU A 63 13.89 -0.91 5.48
CA LEU A 63 15.00 -1.88 5.56
C LEU A 63 14.86 -2.76 6.81
N VAL A 64 14.43 -2.17 7.93
CA VAL A 64 14.13 -2.92 9.15
C VAL A 64 12.94 -3.86 8.92
N VAL A 65 11.91 -3.40 8.19
CA VAL A 65 10.75 -4.23 7.83
C VAL A 65 11.18 -5.42 6.98
N LEU A 66 11.95 -5.17 5.92
CA LEU A 66 12.46 -6.21 5.02
C LEU A 66 13.30 -7.23 5.78
N ARG A 67 14.22 -6.78 6.63
CA ARG A 67 15.08 -7.66 7.43
C ARG A 67 14.26 -8.61 8.30
N TYR A 68 13.28 -8.07 9.04
CA TYR A 68 12.43 -8.91 9.89
C TYR A 68 11.47 -9.79 9.09
N ALA A 69 10.88 -9.29 8.01
CA ALA A 69 10.00 -10.08 7.15
C ALA A 69 10.73 -11.31 6.59
N MET A 70 11.96 -11.12 6.09
CA MET A 70 12.81 -12.21 5.62
C MET A 70 13.22 -13.17 6.73
N ALA A 71 13.59 -12.66 7.90
CA ALA A 71 13.96 -13.50 9.04
C ALA A 71 12.76 -14.34 9.53
N VAL A 72 11.58 -13.74 9.62
CA VAL A 72 10.33 -14.44 9.98
C VAL A 72 9.99 -15.50 8.93
N ALA A 73 10.03 -15.16 7.64
CA ALA A 73 9.76 -16.10 6.56
C ALA A 73 10.76 -17.27 6.53
N HIS A 74 12.00 -17.04 6.95
CA HIS A 74 13.00 -18.10 7.08
C HIS A 74 12.74 -19.01 8.28
N ILE A 75 12.31 -18.46 9.42
CA ILE A 75 12.07 -19.21 10.66
C ILE A 75 10.73 -19.97 10.59
N HIS A 76 9.68 -19.32 10.09
CA HIS A 76 8.32 -19.88 10.04
C HIS A 76 7.66 -19.61 8.67
N PRO A 77 7.99 -20.39 7.62
CA PRO A 77 7.61 -20.09 6.23
C PRO A 77 6.11 -20.00 5.95
N SER A 78 5.30 -20.67 6.76
CA SER A 78 3.84 -20.74 6.60
C SER A 78 3.07 -19.77 7.51
N VAL A 79 3.76 -18.90 8.26
CA VAL A 79 3.06 -17.96 9.15
C VAL A 79 2.37 -16.87 8.34
N ARG A 80 1.20 -16.41 8.81
CA ARG A 80 0.56 -15.21 8.27
C ARG A 80 1.40 -14.00 8.64
N LEU A 81 2.14 -13.47 7.68
CA LEU A 81 3.05 -12.34 7.88
C LEU A 81 2.44 -11.05 7.34
N LEU A 82 2.29 -10.04 8.18
CA LEU A 82 1.95 -8.67 7.80
C LEU A 82 3.22 -7.80 7.87
N ALA A 83 3.55 -7.10 6.79
CA ALA A 83 4.66 -6.15 6.74
C ALA A 83 4.15 -4.76 6.37
N SER A 84 4.45 -3.76 7.22
CA SER A 84 4.11 -2.36 6.95
C SER A 84 5.24 -1.69 6.17
N VAL A 85 5.09 -1.53 4.86
CA VAL A 85 6.12 -0.91 3.99
C VAL A 85 5.59 0.42 3.45
N PHE A 86 6.36 1.50 3.60
CA PHE A 86 5.99 2.81 3.07
C PHE A 86 6.26 2.94 1.58
N ASP A 87 7.41 2.43 1.12
CA ASP A 87 7.81 2.50 -0.28
C ASP A 87 7.09 1.46 -1.16
N ARG A 88 6.46 1.93 -2.25
CA ARG A 88 5.70 1.07 -3.17
C ARG A 88 6.57 0.15 -4.03
N ALA A 89 7.82 0.50 -4.30
CA ALA A 89 8.75 -0.37 -5.00
C ALA A 89 9.19 -1.53 -4.09
N ILE A 90 9.57 -1.24 -2.84
CA ILE A 90 9.92 -2.25 -1.84
C ILE A 90 8.72 -3.17 -1.56
N ALA A 91 7.51 -2.61 -1.46
CA ALA A 91 6.30 -3.40 -1.25
C ALA A 91 6.05 -4.41 -2.37
N ARG A 92 6.26 -4.02 -3.64
CA ARG A 92 6.11 -4.90 -4.80
C ARG A 92 7.15 -6.02 -4.81
N GLU A 93 8.40 -5.69 -4.51
CA GLU A 93 9.48 -6.66 -4.44
C GLU A 93 9.26 -7.67 -3.30
N LEU A 94 8.87 -7.19 -2.12
CA LEU A 94 8.55 -8.05 -0.98
C LEU A 94 7.38 -9.00 -1.28
N THR A 95 6.34 -8.51 -1.96
CA THR A 95 5.20 -9.33 -2.40
C THR A 95 5.62 -10.40 -3.40
N ALA A 96 6.56 -10.09 -4.31
CA ALA A 96 7.09 -11.05 -5.27
C ALA A 96 7.95 -12.14 -4.61
N LEU A 97 8.71 -11.78 -3.57
CA LEU A 97 9.61 -12.68 -2.86
C LEU A 97 8.91 -13.54 -1.81
N LEU A 98 7.88 -13.02 -1.15
CA LEU A 98 7.17 -13.66 -0.04
C LEU A 98 5.66 -13.72 -0.32
N PRO A 99 5.15 -14.73 -1.06
CA PRO A 99 3.73 -14.81 -1.43
C PRO A 99 2.78 -14.92 -0.23
N SER A 100 3.26 -15.49 0.89
CA SER A 100 2.50 -15.59 2.15
C SER A 100 2.50 -14.29 2.97
N CYS A 101 3.24 -13.26 2.53
CA CYS A 101 3.32 -11.97 3.18
C CYS A 101 2.26 -11.01 2.63
N THR A 102 1.38 -10.54 3.52
CA THR A 102 0.53 -9.39 3.23
C THR A 102 1.34 -8.13 3.46
N VAL A 103 1.59 -7.38 2.40
CA VAL A 103 2.22 -6.05 2.51
C VAL A 103 1.15 -4.99 2.61
N ALA A 104 1.26 -4.11 3.59
CA ALA A 104 0.35 -2.99 3.79
C ALA A 104 1.14 -1.68 3.82
N SER A 105 0.72 -0.67 3.06
CA SER A 105 1.24 0.68 3.21
C SER A 105 0.34 1.47 4.16
N PRO A 106 0.87 2.07 5.24
CA PRO A 106 0.09 2.95 6.10
C PRO A 106 -0.54 4.11 5.33
N GLY A 107 0.16 4.63 4.31
CA GLY A 107 -0.32 5.68 3.43
C GLY A 107 -1.50 5.21 2.58
N ASP A 108 -1.42 4.03 1.99
CA ASP A 108 -2.50 3.50 1.15
C ASP A 108 -3.73 3.11 1.99
N LEU A 109 -3.54 2.54 3.19
CA LEU A 109 -4.62 2.27 4.15
C LEU A 109 -5.33 3.56 4.58
N ALA A 110 -4.56 4.60 4.95
CA ALA A 110 -5.13 5.88 5.35
C ALA A 110 -5.84 6.57 4.19
N ALA A 111 -5.26 6.52 2.98
CA ALA A 111 -5.86 7.09 1.78
C ALA A 111 -7.23 6.46 1.48
N GLY A 112 -7.35 5.14 1.58
CA GLY A 112 -8.62 4.44 1.39
C GLY A 112 -9.69 4.83 2.41
N THR A 113 -9.33 4.94 3.69
CA THR A 113 -10.23 5.42 4.75
C THR A 113 -10.66 6.87 4.52
N LEU A 114 -9.71 7.78 4.25
CA LEU A 114 -10.00 9.19 4.03
C LEU A 114 -10.84 9.42 2.77
N ALA A 115 -10.52 8.71 1.68
CA ALA A 115 -11.30 8.76 0.45
C ALA A 115 -12.74 8.29 0.70
N GLY A 116 -12.92 7.19 1.46
CA GLY A 116 -14.24 6.70 1.84
C GLY A 116 -15.07 7.77 2.55
N LEU A 117 -14.52 8.37 3.60
CA LEU A 117 -15.20 9.42 4.38
C LEU A 117 -15.53 10.68 3.56
N CYS A 118 -14.69 11.02 2.57
CA CYS A 118 -14.97 12.14 1.65
C CYS A 118 -16.07 11.83 0.64
N LEU A 119 -16.20 10.57 0.24
CA LEU A 119 -17.16 10.14 -0.76
C LEU A 119 -18.55 9.96 -0.15
N GLU A 120 -18.63 9.31 1.01
CA GLU A 120 -19.88 9.02 1.71
C GLU A 120 -19.66 9.03 3.25
N PRO A 121 -20.52 9.69 4.04
CA PRO A 121 -20.35 9.77 5.51
C PRO A 121 -20.31 8.40 6.22
N ASP A 122 -21.02 7.40 5.67
CA ASP A 122 -21.12 6.06 6.26
C ASP A 122 -20.08 5.06 5.71
N ALA A 123 -19.22 5.49 4.80
CA ALA A 123 -18.14 4.66 4.27
C ALA A 123 -16.92 4.71 5.20
N LEU A 124 -16.52 3.54 5.70
CA LEU A 124 -15.36 3.38 6.59
C LEU A 124 -14.04 3.29 5.83
N ALA A 125 -14.07 2.78 4.60
CA ALA A 125 -12.93 2.73 3.69
C ALA A 125 -13.39 2.47 2.26
N VAL A 126 -12.60 2.92 1.29
CA VAL A 126 -12.70 2.54 -0.12
C VAL A 126 -11.43 1.83 -0.52
N HIS A 127 -11.58 0.73 -1.24
CA HIS A 127 -10.48 -0.01 -1.85
C HIS A 127 -10.74 -0.19 -3.34
N HIS A 128 -9.76 0.15 -4.18
CA HIS A 128 -9.80 -0.11 -5.61
C HIS A 128 -9.07 -1.41 -5.94
N ASN A 129 -9.77 -2.34 -6.59
CA ASN A 129 -9.19 -3.54 -7.18
C ASN A 129 -9.27 -3.42 -8.71
N GLY A 130 -8.31 -2.72 -9.31
CA GLY A 130 -8.30 -2.44 -10.75
C GLY A 130 -9.47 -1.55 -11.18
N SER A 131 -10.40 -2.10 -11.97
CA SER A 131 -11.58 -1.37 -12.48
C SER A 131 -12.71 -1.24 -11.48
N ASP A 132 -12.74 -2.10 -10.46
CA ASP A 132 -13.84 -2.16 -9.51
C ASP A 132 -13.43 -1.53 -8.19
N ALA A 133 -14.35 -0.79 -7.58
CA ALA A 133 -14.16 -0.19 -6.28
C ALA A 133 -15.09 -0.87 -5.27
N LEU A 134 -14.55 -1.19 -4.10
CA LEU A 134 -15.25 -1.75 -2.97
C LEU A 134 -15.29 -0.72 -1.85
N VAL A 135 -16.46 -0.57 -1.25
CA VAL A 135 -16.71 0.31 -0.10
C VAL A 135 -16.95 -0.56 1.12
N LEU A 136 -16.26 -0.27 2.21
CA LEU A 136 -16.46 -0.89 3.51
C LEU A 136 -17.51 -0.07 4.27
N ARG A 137 -18.67 -0.68 4.58
CA ARG A 137 -19.73 -0.03 5.37
C ARG A 137 -19.96 -0.76 6.67
N ARG A 138 -20.36 0.01 7.69
CA ARG A 138 -20.94 -0.56 8.90
C ARG A 138 -22.35 -1.05 8.57
N GLN A 139 -22.62 -2.31 8.87
CA GLN A 139 -23.96 -2.91 8.84
C GLN A 139 -24.38 -3.19 10.29
N ASP A 140 -25.68 -3.42 10.52
CA ASP A 140 -26.25 -3.63 11.86
C ASP A 140 -25.52 -4.71 12.68
N ASP A 141 -24.91 -5.70 12.03
CA ASP A 141 -24.23 -6.83 12.67
C ASP A 141 -22.73 -6.91 12.35
N GLY A 142 -22.11 -5.81 11.90
CA GLY A 142 -20.67 -5.76 11.68
C GLY A 142 -20.22 -4.84 10.54
N VAL A 143 -19.23 -5.29 9.78
CA VAL A 143 -18.64 -4.52 8.70
C VAL A 143 -18.62 -5.37 7.43
N ALA A 144 -19.14 -4.83 6.33
CA ALA A 144 -19.26 -5.56 5.08
C ALA A 144 -18.64 -4.75 3.92
N TRP A 145 -17.91 -5.46 3.05
CA TRP A 145 -17.46 -4.93 1.77
C TRP A 145 -18.60 -5.00 0.76
N GLN A 146 -18.90 -3.88 0.11
CA GLN A 146 -19.95 -3.78 -0.91
C GLN A 146 -19.38 -3.17 -2.20
N PRO A 147 -19.83 -3.62 -3.39
CA PRO A 147 -19.47 -3.00 -4.65
C PRO A 147 -19.92 -1.54 -4.68
N TRP A 148 -19.00 -0.64 -5.00
CA TRP A 148 -19.29 0.78 -5.12
C TRP A 148 -19.73 1.11 -6.55
N ARG A 149 -21.02 1.42 -6.72
CA ARG A 149 -21.67 1.56 -8.04
C ARG A 149 -21.72 2.99 -8.60
N HIS A 150 -21.01 3.96 -8.00
CA HIS A 150 -21.25 5.39 -8.26
C HIS A 150 -20.15 6.16 -9.03
N LEU A 151 -19.24 5.49 -9.73
CA LEU A 151 -18.24 6.21 -10.53
C LEU A 151 -18.78 6.60 -11.91
N ARG A 152 -19.11 7.89 -12.05
CA ARG A 152 -19.20 8.54 -13.36
C ARG A 152 -17.84 8.41 -14.05
N ARG A 153 -17.78 7.65 -15.15
CA ARG A 153 -16.55 7.19 -15.84
C ARG A 153 -15.46 8.26 -16.07
N TRP A 154 -15.83 9.53 -16.10
CA TRP A 154 -14.93 10.67 -16.33
C TRP A 154 -14.09 11.07 -15.10
N ASP A 155 -14.58 10.82 -13.89
CA ASP A 155 -13.87 11.20 -12.65
C ASP A 155 -12.83 10.13 -12.26
N ALA A 156 -13.09 8.86 -12.58
CA ALA A 156 -12.13 7.76 -12.44
C ALA A 156 -10.89 7.96 -13.34
N ALA A 157 -11.07 8.45 -14.57
CA ALA A 157 -9.96 8.72 -15.48
C ALA A 157 -9.03 9.84 -14.96
N ARG A 158 -9.59 10.91 -14.36
CA ARG A 158 -8.79 11.97 -13.73
C ARG A 158 -8.09 11.50 -12.46
N GLY A 159 -8.72 10.61 -11.68
CA GLY A 159 -8.12 10.02 -10.48
C GLY A 159 -6.97 9.06 -10.79
N VAL A 160 -7.08 8.24 -11.84
CA VAL A 160 -6.00 7.35 -12.29
C VAL A 160 -4.82 8.15 -12.84
N VAL A 161 -5.08 9.20 -13.64
CA VAL A 161 -4.02 10.07 -14.15
C VAL A 161 -3.38 10.87 -13.00
N GLY A 162 -4.16 11.43 -12.07
CA GLY A 162 -3.61 12.14 -10.91
C GLY A 162 -2.90 11.24 -9.89
N GLY A 163 -3.34 9.99 -9.75
CA GLY A 163 -2.77 8.99 -8.85
C GLY A 163 -1.50 8.32 -9.40
N GLN A 164 -1.43 8.09 -10.71
CA GLN A 164 -0.20 7.64 -11.38
C GLN A 164 0.85 8.76 -11.48
N LEU A 165 0.43 10.03 -11.45
CA LEU A 165 1.33 11.18 -11.42
C LEU A 165 1.83 11.55 -10.01
N ARG A 166 1.45 10.81 -8.96
CA ARG A 166 2.01 10.88 -7.60
C ARG A 166 2.57 9.50 -7.23
N PRO A 167 3.71 9.10 -7.82
CA PRO A 167 4.99 9.38 -7.17
C PRO A 167 6.15 9.48 -8.19
N HIS A 168 6.53 10.67 -8.65
CA HIS A 168 7.79 10.83 -9.38
C HIS A 168 8.47 12.14 -8.97
N ASP A 169 9.71 12.03 -8.53
CA ASP A 169 10.56 13.08 -7.97
C ASP A 169 10.69 14.31 -8.88
N GLY A 170 11.15 15.43 -8.30
CA GLY A 170 11.41 16.68 -9.03
C GLY A 170 12.27 16.52 -10.30
N ALA A 171 13.10 15.47 -10.36
CA ALA A 171 13.88 15.10 -11.55
C ALA A 171 13.01 14.72 -12.76
N THR A 172 11.90 14.00 -12.56
CA THR A 172 11.00 13.62 -13.66
C THR A 172 10.23 14.81 -14.21
N ARG A 173 9.91 15.82 -13.36
CA ARG A 173 9.34 17.09 -13.83
C ARG A 173 10.30 17.85 -14.74
N MET A 174 11.60 17.87 -14.43
CA MET A 174 12.61 18.48 -15.29
C MET A 174 12.75 17.73 -16.63
N LEU A 175 12.72 16.40 -16.62
CA LEU A 175 12.76 15.59 -17.84
C LEU A 175 11.52 15.81 -18.72
N PHE A 176 10.32 15.87 -18.13
CA PHE A 176 9.09 16.14 -18.85
C PHE A 176 9.06 17.55 -19.45
N ALA A 177 9.49 18.55 -18.68
CA ALA A 177 9.63 19.91 -19.20
C ALA A 177 10.61 19.97 -20.38
N GLY A 178 11.73 19.24 -20.29
CA GLY A 178 12.69 19.08 -21.38
C GLY A 178 12.11 18.41 -22.62
N LEU A 179 11.37 17.30 -22.45
CA LEU A 179 10.73 16.57 -23.54
C LEU A 179 9.67 17.41 -24.26
N VAL A 180 8.84 18.11 -23.50
CA VAL A 180 7.82 19.02 -24.06
C VAL A 180 8.49 20.17 -24.82
N GLY A 181 9.55 20.76 -24.25
CA GLY A 181 10.33 21.79 -24.94
C GLY A 181 10.93 21.29 -26.25
N LEU A 182 11.49 20.07 -26.26
CA LEU A 182 12.05 19.47 -27.47
C LEU A 182 10.99 19.23 -28.55
N LEU A 183 9.80 18.72 -28.17
CA LEU A 183 8.68 18.53 -29.09
C LEU A 183 8.19 19.83 -29.70
N VAL A 184 8.16 20.92 -28.92
CA VAL A 184 7.80 22.25 -29.40
C VAL A 184 8.81 22.76 -30.43
N VAL A 185 10.11 22.60 -30.16
CA VAL A 185 11.16 23.00 -31.10
C VAL A 185 11.10 22.18 -32.39
N LEU A 186 10.95 20.85 -32.30
CA LEU A 186 10.79 19.97 -33.46
C LEU A 186 9.55 20.33 -34.29
N GLY A 187 8.43 20.63 -33.63
CA GLY A 187 7.21 21.06 -34.31
C GLY A 187 7.35 22.42 -34.99
N ALA A 188 8.05 23.36 -34.36
CA ALA A 188 8.33 24.67 -34.93
C ALA A 188 9.27 24.56 -36.14
N ASP A 189 10.32 23.75 -36.05
CA ASP A 189 11.25 23.48 -37.16
C ASP A 189 10.54 22.81 -38.34
N TRP A 190 9.73 21.78 -38.06
CA TRP A 190 8.93 21.11 -39.07
C TRP A 190 7.94 22.05 -39.77
N ALA A 191 7.24 22.89 -39.01
CA ALA A 191 6.32 23.88 -39.55
C ALA A 191 7.06 24.94 -40.40
N TRP A 192 8.26 25.34 -39.97
CA TRP A 192 9.11 26.26 -40.72
C TRP A 192 9.56 25.67 -42.05
N GLN A 193 10.02 24.41 -42.06
CA GLN A 193 10.44 23.74 -43.29
C GLN A 193 9.29 23.61 -44.29
N ILE A 194 8.09 23.21 -43.84
CA ILE A 194 6.91 23.12 -44.71
C ILE A 194 6.50 24.48 -45.27
N ALA A 195 6.56 25.53 -44.45
CA ALA A 195 6.22 26.88 -44.89
C ALA A 195 7.24 27.45 -45.88
N ALA A 196 8.53 27.13 -45.71
CA ALA A 196 9.60 27.57 -46.60
C ALA A 196 9.58 26.83 -47.95
N GLU A 197 9.28 25.54 -47.97
CA GLU A 197 9.22 24.72 -49.19
C GLU A 197 8.02 25.10 -50.09
N HIS A 198 6.97 25.72 -49.51
CA HIS A 198 5.83 26.25 -50.27
C HIS A 198 6.10 27.61 -50.94
N GLN A 199 7.24 28.27 -50.67
CA GLN A 199 7.58 29.58 -51.25
C GLN A 199 8.49 29.53 -52.48
N ASP A 200 8.93 28.35 -52.93
CA ASP A 200 9.79 28.24 -54.11
C ASP A 200 9.14 27.52 -55.30
N PRO A 201 8.22 28.19 -56.03
CA PRO A 201 7.94 27.86 -57.42
C PRO A 201 8.45 28.99 -58.32
N ARG A 202 9.76 29.06 -58.60
CA ARG A 202 10.27 29.78 -59.79
C ARG A 202 11.49 29.09 -60.41
#